data_AF-A0A0S8GDN2-F1
#
_entry.id   AF-A0A0S8GDN2-F1
#
_cell.length_a   1.000
_cell.length_b   1.000
_cell.length_c   1.000
_cell.angle_alpha   90.00
_cell.angle_beta   90.00
_cell.angle_gamma   90.00
#
_symmetry.space_group_name_H-M   'P 1'
#
loop_
_entity.id
_entity.type
_entity.pdbx_description
1 polymer ?
#
loop_
_entity_poly.entity_id
_entity_poly.type
_entity_poly.pdbx_seq_one_letter_code
_entity_poly.pdbx_strand_id
1 'polypeptide(L)'
;MIEGSDAMLSAGAGGSDTFVFSRGTATYGQIRLSVYWFEGPPQVLAGYLSSEGIQVADPGLRLAPESGYSPQVLLGDPGSSYVLMTDDAPHYGRIDIVAVDERLTDRTIAITFDWVVQTEAGNRRLY
;
A
#
# COMPACT_ATOMS: atom_id res chain seq x y z
N MET A 1 10.63 -8.28 -12.43
CA MET A 1 10.36 -7.44 -11.25
C MET A 1 10.88 -6.03 -11.48
N ILE A 2 10.23 -5.07 -10.85
CA ILE A 2 10.65 -3.68 -10.69
C ILE A 2 10.57 -3.34 -9.21
N GLU A 3 11.41 -2.42 -8.77
CA GLU A 3 11.51 -2.01 -7.37
C GLU A 3 11.75 -0.51 -7.28
N GLY A 4 11.41 0.05 -6.14
CA GLY A 4 11.67 1.44 -5.79
C GLY A 4 11.75 1.61 -4.29
N SER A 5 12.40 2.69 -3.88
CA SER A 5 12.53 3.07 -2.48
C SER A 5 11.99 4.47 -2.25
N ASP A 6 11.67 4.77 -1.00
CA ASP A 6 11.27 6.11 -0.54
C ASP A 6 10.09 6.71 -1.33
N ALA A 7 9.21 5.86 -1.85
CA ALA A 7 7.97 6.30 -2.49
C ALA A 7 7.03 6.89 -1.45
N MET A 8 6.20 7.87 -1.85
CA MET A 8 5.33 8.58 -0.91
C MET A 8 3.89 8.61 -1.39
N LEU A 9 2.98 8.47 -0.42
CA LEU A 9 1.56 8.74 -0.56
C LEU A 9 1.13 9.69 0.55
N SER A 10 0.28 10.67 0.24
CA SER A 10 -0.23 11.61 1.25
C SER A 10 -1.66 12.02 0.97
N ALA A 11 -2.54 11.83 1.95
CA ALA A 11 -3.94 12.19 1.84
C ALA A 11 -4.45 12.91 3.10
N GLY A 12 -5.40 13.82 2.90
CA GLY A 12 -6.17 14.45 3.96
C GLY A 12 -7.47 13.70 4.25
N ALA A 13 -8.13 14.06 5.35
CA ALA A 13 -9.42 13.52 5.76
C ALA A 13 -10.48 13.57 4.64
N GLY A 14 -11.08 12.41 4.35
CA GLY A 14 -12.04 12.20 3.27
C GLY A 14 -11.39 12.10 1.88
N GLY A 15 -10.07 12.27 1.80
CA GLY A 15 -9.29 12.22 0.57
C GLY A 15 -8.53 10.92 0.40
N SER A 16 -7.83 10.84 -0.74
CA SER A 16 -6.97 9.73 -1.07
C SER A 16 -5.87 10.13 -2.04
N ASP A 17 -4.81 9.35 -2.08
CA ASP A 17 -3.70 9.48 -3.01
C ASP A 17 -3.37 8.11 -3.61
N THR A 18 -2.82 8.08 -4.83
CA THR A 18 -2.58 6.85 -5.59
C THR A 18 -1.18 6.83 -6.18
N PHE A 19 -0.48 5.73 -5.96
CA PHE A 19 0.85 5.47 -6.49
C PHE A 19 0.76 4.39 -7.55
N VAL A 20 1.34 4.66 -8.72
CA VAL A 20 1.30 3.76 -9.87
C VAL A 20 2.66 3.09 -10.04
N PHE A 21 2.69 1.76 -9.99
CA PHE A 21 3.90 0.99 -10.24
C PHE A 21 4.17 0.96 -11.73
N SER A 22 5.24 1.61 -12.18
CA SER A 22 5.53 1.74 -13.62
C SER A 22 7.03 1.70 -13.92
N ARG A 23 7.36 1.28 -15.14
CA ARG A 23 8.72 1.37 -15.69
C ARG A 23 8.64 1.79 -17.15
N GLY A 24 9.16 2.98 -17.46
CA GLY A 24 8.97 3.58 -18.77
C GLY A 24 7.48 3.83 -19.04
N THR A 25 6.96 3.27 -20.13
CA THR A 25 5.53 3.40 -20.50
C THR A 25 4.65 2.25 -20.01
N ALA A 26 5.24 1.25 -19.34
CA ALA A 26 4.50 0.09 -18.83
C ALA A 26 4.04 0.33 -17.38
N THR A 27 2.80 -0.07 -17.09
CA THR A 27 2.18 0.00 -15.77
C THR A 27 1.89 -1.41 -15.27
N TYR A 28 2.13 -1.64 -13.98
CA TYR A 28 1.98 -2.91 -13.28
C TYR A 28 1.05 -2.75 -12.07
N GLY A 29 -0.05 -2.02 -12.27
CA GLY A 29 -1.04 -1.73 -11.24
C GLY A 29 -0.70 -0.58 -10.30
N GLN A 30 -1.42 -0.51 -9.18
CA GLN A 30 -1.39 0.63 -8.26
C GLN A 30 -1.66 0.26 -6.80
N ILE A 31 -1.35 1.18 -5.91
CA ILE A 31 -1.79 1.19 -4.52
C ILE A 31 -2.36 2.57 -4.17
N ARG A 32 -3.37 2.61 -3.31
CA ARG A 32 -4.04 3.82 -2.86
C ARG A 32 -4.00 3.93 -1.35
N LEU A 33 -3.74 5.13 -0.85
CA LEU A 33 -3.98 5.53 0.54
C LEU A 33 -5.28 6.32 0.60
N SER A 34 -6.21 5.94 1.47
CA SER A 34 -7.41 6.72 1.78
C SER A 34 -7.44 7.06 3.26
N VAL A 35 -7.82 8.29 3.61
CA VAL A 35 -7.83 8.76 5.00
C VAL A 35 -9.23 9.10 5.43
N TYR A 36 -9.66 8.52 6.53
CA TYR A 36 -10.97 8.74 7.13
C TYR A 36 -10.82 9.51 8.43
N TRP A 37 -11.75 10.43 8.64
CA TRP A 37 -11.86 11.20 9.86
C TRP A 37 -13.21 10.92 10.52
N PHE A 38 -13.16 10.39 11.74
CA PHE A 38 -14.35 10.08 12.50
C PHE A 38 -14.61 11.21 13.49
N GLU A 39 -15.67 11.97 13.23
CA GLU A 39 -16.12 13.06 14.10
C GLU A 39 -16.86 12.51 15.32
N GLY A 40 -16.20 12.53 16.48
CA GLY A 40 -16.73 12.11 17.78
C GLY A 40 -15.65 12.22 18.86
N PRO A 41 -15.97 12.06 20.15
CA PRO A 41 -14.98 11.87 21.20
C PRO A 41 -14.71 10.36 21.43
N PRO A 42 -13.47 9.86 21.26
CA PRO A 42 -12.27 10.55 20.78
C PRO A 42 -12.30 10.76 19.26
N GLN A 43 -11.65 11.83 18.79
CA GLN A 43 -11.48 12.06 17.36
C GLN A 43 -10.43 11.08 16.83
N VAL A 44 -10.73 10.41 15.71
CA VAL A 44 -9.86 9.39 15.13
C VAL A 44 -9.57 9.72 13.67
N LEU A 45 -8.29 9.73 13.33
CA LEU A 45 -7.78 9.74 11.96
C LEU A 45 -7.34 8.30 11.63
N ALA A 46 -7.80 7.75 10.52
CA ALA A 46 -7.47 6.38 10.12
C ALA A 46 -7.04 6.31 8.65
N GLY A 47 -5.87 5.73 8.39
CA GLY A 47 -5.39 5.44 7.05
C GLY A 47 -5.78 4.03 6.62
N TYR A 48 -6.19 3.87 5.37
CA TYR A 48 -6.44 2.57 4.75
C TYR A 48 -5.66 2.46 3.46
N LEU A 49 -4.99 1.33 3.29
CA LEU A 49 -4.33 0.96 2.04
C LEU A 49 -5.26 0.07 1.22
N SER A 50 -5.37 0.34 -0.07
CA SER A 50 -6.17 -0.45 -1.00
C SER A 50 -5.47 -0.68 -2.33
N SER A 51 -5.82 -1.81 -2.94
CA SER A 51 -5.36 -2.28 -4.25
C SER A 51 -6.40 -3.31 -4.75
N GLU A 52 -6.17 -4.00 -5.87
CA GLU A 52 -7.10 -5.07 -6.28
C GLU A 52 -7.15 -6.21 -5.25
N GLY A 53 -6.02 -6.46 -4.60
CA GLY A 53 -5.99 -7.23 -3.37
C GLY A 53 -4.82 -6.80 -2.50
N ILE A 54 -5.04 -6.77 -1.19
CA ILE A 54 -4.01 -6.44 -0.21
C ILE A 54 -4.20 -7.29 1.06
N GLN A 55 -3.09 -7.69 1.65
CA GLN A 55 -3.05 -8.31 2.97
C GLN A 55 -1.77 -7.94 3.70
N VAL A 56 -1.80 -8.01 5.02
CA VAL A 56 -0.59 -7.88 5.86
C VAL A 56 0.37 -9.02 5.52
N ALA A 57 1.65 -8.71 5.40
CA ALA A 57 2.68 -9.67 5.07
C ALA A 57 3.61 -9.90 6.26
N ASP A 58 4.02 -11.16 6.43
CA ASP A 58 5.08 -11.48 7.38
C ASP A 58 6.42 -10.87 6.95
N PRO A 59 7.26 -10.45 7.92
CA PRO A 59 8.62 -10.04 7.64
C PRO A 59 9.37 -11.09 6.82
N GLY A 60 9.98 -10.69 5.71
CA GLY A 60 10.77 -11.59 4.86
C GLY A 60 9.98 -12.56 3.99
N LEU A 61 8.64 -12.45 3.89
CA LEU A 61 7.84 -13.18 2.91
C LEU A 61 8.38 -12.95 1.48
N ARG A 62 8.75 -14.06 0.81
CA ARG A 62 9.33 -14.05 -0.55
C ARG A 62 8.39 -14.57 -1.64
N LEU A 63 7.25 -15.11 -1.24
CA LEU A 63 6.26 -15.67 -2.15
C LEU A 63 4.89 -15.18 -1.72
N ALA A 64 4.21 -14.48 -2.63
CA ALA A 64 2.87 -13.97 -2.40
C ALA A 64 1.88 -15.14 -2.15
N PRO A 65 0.98 -15.04 -1.16
CA PRO A 65 -0.01 -16.07 -0.89
C PRO A 65 -1.00 -16.23 -2.05
N GLU A 66 -1.66 -17.39 -2.13
CA GLU A 66 -2.67 -17.68 -3.16
C GLU A 66 -4.05 -17.09 -2.84
N SER A 67 -4.29 -16.76 -1.58
CA SER A 67 -5.58 -16.29 -1.08
C SER A 67 -5.39 -15.43 0.18
N GLY A 68 -6.49 -14.94 0.75
CA GLY A 68 -6.49 -14.10 1.96
C GLY A 68 -6.45 -12.59 1.71
N TYR A 69 -6.42 -12.17 0.44
CA TYR A 69 -6.46 -10.75 0.09
C TYR A 69 -7.83 -10.13 0.37
N SER A 70 -7.79 -8.88 0.82
CA SER A 70 -8.92 -8.00 1.00
C SER A 70 -8.80 -6.80 0.04
N PRO A 71 -9.90 -6.11 -0.31
CA PRO A 71 -9.83 -4.90 -1.14
C PRO A 71 -9.13 -3.73 -0.43
N GLN A 72 -9.12 -3.76 0.91
CA GLN A 72 -8.42 -2.76 1.73
C GLN A 72 -8.00 -3.35 3.07
N VAL A 73 -7.00 -2.75 3.68
CA VAL A 73 -6.53 -3.02 5.04
C VAL A 73 -6.25 -1.71 5.77
N LEU A 74 -6.32 -1.75 7.11
CA LEU A 74 -5.88 -0.61 7.91
C LEU A 74 -4.37 -0.42 7.74
N LEU A 75 -3.95 0.84 7.59
CA LEU A 75 -2.54 1.22 7.65
C LEU A 75 -2.00 0.89 9.05
N GLY A 76 -0.86 0.22 9.08
CA GLY A 76 -0.13 -0.13 10.27
C GLY A 76 1.04 0.82 10.52
N ASP A 77 1.75 0.57 11.60
CA ASP A 77 2.89 1.37 12.03
C ASP A 77 4.10 1.22 11.09
N PRO A 78 5.08 2.14 11.15
CA PRO A 78 6.38 1.95 10.49
C PRO A 78 6.98 0.57 10.79
N GLY A 79 7.48 -0.10 9.74
CA GLY A 79 7.93 -1.48 9.76
C GLY A 79 6.87 -2.52 9.36
N SER A 80 5.60 -2.11 9.19
CA SER A 80 4.56 -2.98 8.65
C SER A 80 4.82 -3.28 7.17
N SER A 81 4.51 -4.51 6.75
CA SER A 81 4.64 -4.96 5.37
C SER A 81 3.30 -5.41 4.83
N TYR A 82 3.09 -5.21 3.53
CA TYR A 82 1.91 -5.66 2.83
C TYR A 82 2.28 -6.37 1.53
N VAL A 83 1.51 -7.38 1.17
CA VAL A 83 1.58 -8.02 -0.14
C VAL A 83 0.30 -7.68 -0.91
N LEU A 84 0.48 -7.44 -2.21
CA LEU A 84 -0.51 -6.83 -3.09
C LEU A 84 -0.77 -7.71 -4.31
N MET A 85 -2.01 -7.72 -4.80
CA MET A 85 -2.35 -7.89 -6.22
C MET A 85 -2.64 -6.49 -6.74
N THR A 86 -1.78 -5.96 -7.61
CA THR A 86 -1.81 -4.53 -7.95
C THR A 86 -2.81 -4.16 -9.03
N ASP A 87 -3.34 -5.14 -9.76
CA ASP A 87 -4.33 -5.03 -10.84
C ASP A 87 -5.09 -6.36 -11.07
N ASP A 88 -6.06 -6.35 -12.01
CA ASP A 88 -6.93 -7.50 -12.33
C ASP A 88 -6.18 -8.70 -12.96
N ALA A 89 -5.00 -8.44 -13.53
CA ALA A 89 -4.11 -9.45 -14.11
C ALA A 89 -2.90 -9.62 -13.17
N PRO A 90 -3.08 -10.29 -12.03
CA PRO A 90 -2.43 -9.95 -10.78
C PRO A 90 -0.91 -9.91 -10.92
N HIS A 91 -0.38 -8.69 -10.99
CA HIS A 91 1.01 -8.42 -10.71
C HIS A 91 1.19 -8.40 -9.20
N TYR A 92 1.87 -9.41 -8.66
CA TYR A 92 2.08 -9.48 -7.23
C TYR A 92 3.17 -8.51 -6.79
N GLY A 93 2.92 -7.80 -5.70
CA GLY A 93 3.86 -6.84 -5.15
C GLY A 93 4.00 -6.95 -3.64
N ARG A 94 5.06 -6.35 -3.11
CA ARG A 94 5.24 -6.11 -1.69
C ARG A 94 5.56 -4.64 -1.49
N ILE A 95 4.98 -4.07 -0.45
CA ILE A 95 5.40 -2.77 0.06
C ILE A 95 5.84 -2.93 1.52
N ASP A 96 6.82 -2.15 1.91
CA ASP A 96 7.35 -2.09 3.27
C ASP A 96 7.25 -0.64 3.74
N ILE A 97 6.43 -0.39 4.77
CA ILE A 97 6.22 0.95 5.30
C ILE A 97 7.47 1.37 6.08
N VAL A 98 8.13 2.42 5.61
CA VAL A 98 9.34 2.98 6.22
C VAL A 98 8.98 4.05 7.24
N ALA A 99 7.98 4.88 6.95
CA ALA A 99 7.54 5.95 7.84
C ALA A 99 6.04 6.24 7.69
N VAL A 100 5.44 6.75 8.76
CA VAL A 100 4.07 7.27 8.82
C VAL A 100 4.12 8.62 9.56
N ASP A 101 3.63 9.68 8.92
CA ASP A 101 3.48 11.01 9.50
C ASP A 101 1.98 11.34 9.58
N GLU A 102 1.44 11.32 10.80
CA GLU A 102 0.06 11.68 11.09
C GLU A 102 -0.02 13.07 11.71
N ARG A 103 -0.78 13.97 11.06
CA ARG A 103 -0.97 15.34 11.55
C ARG A 103 -2.43 15.57 11.86
N LEU A 104 -2.79 15.48 13.14
CA LEU A 104 -4.17 15.66 13.59
C LEU A 104 -4.71 17.09 13.35
N THR A 105 -3.84 18.11 13.41
CA THR A 105 -4.22 19.50 13.15
C THR A 105 -4.67 19.70 11.71
N ASP A 106 -3.94 19.09 10.77
CA ASP A 106 -4.14 19.21 9.34
C ASP A 106 -5.06 18.09 8.81
N ARG A 107 -5.35 17.11 9.67
CA ARG A 107 -6.11 15.88 9.39
C ARG A 107 -5.54 15.12 8.21
N THR A 108 -4.21 14.99 8.14
CA THR A 108 -3.50 14.31 7.05
C THR A 108 -2.71 13.11 7.56
N ILE A 109 -2.59 12.10 6.70
CA ILE A 109 -1.63 11.01 6.86
C ILE A 109 -0.75 10.99 5.60
N ALA A 110 0.57 10.96 5.81
CA ALA A 110 1.55 10.66 4.78
C ALA A 110 2.31 9.38 5.15
N ILE A 111 2.63 8.57 4.15
CA ILE A 111 3.46 7.37 4.31
C ILE A 111 4.63 7.41 3.35
N THR A 112 5.75 6.87 3.80
CA THR A 112 6.91 6.55 2.96
C THR A 112 7.08 5.04 2.94
N PHE A 113 7.32 4.47 1.76
CA PHE A 113 7.43 3.02 1.61
C PHE A 113 8.41 2.62 0.52
N ASP A 114 9.03 1.47 0.73
CA ASP A 114 9.79 0.74 -0.28
C ASP A 114 8.89 -0.31 -0.93
N TRP A 115 9.21 -0.71 -2.16
CA TRP A 115 8.35 -1.62 -2.89
C TRP A 115 9.07 -2.45 -3.94
N VAL A 116 8.49 -3.63 -4.21
CA VAL A 116 8.83 -4.52 -5.32
C VAL A 116 7.55 -5.05 -5.96
N VAL A 117 7.48 -5.08 -7.29
CA VAL A 117 6.34 -5.59 -8.05
C VAL A 117 6.80 -6.52 -9.17
N GLN A 118 6.10 -7.62 -9.35
CA GLN A 118 6.29 -8.54 -10.46
C GLN A 118 5.82 -7.93 -11.77
N THR A 119 6.61 -8.13 -12.82
CA THR A 119 6.28 -7.64 -14.17
C THR A 119 5.59 -8.68 -15.03
N GLU A 120 5.48 -9.91 -14.52
CA GLU A 120 4.78 -11.04 -15.14
C GLU A 120 3.55 -11.35 -14.29
N ALA A 121 2.36 -11.14 -14.87
CA ALA A 121 1.10 -11.46 -14.21
C ALA A 121 1.07 -12.93 -13.75
N GLY A 122 0.58 -13.18 -12.54
CA GLY A 122 0.50 -14.52 -11.94
C GLY A 122 1.80 -15.02 -11.31
N ASN A 123 2.94 -14.39 -11.58
CA ASN A 123 4.19 -14.74 -10.91
C ASN A 123 4.17 -14.18 -9.48
N ARG A 124 4.26 -15.07 -8.48
CA ARG A 124 4.12 -14.72 -7.06
C ARG A 124 5.44 -14.49 -6.32
N ARG A 125 6.59 -14.65 -6.98
CA ARG A 125 7.89 -14.43 -6.32
C ARG A 125 8.04 -12.95 -5.98
N LEU A 126 8.70 -12.62 -4.89
CA LEU A 126 8.92 -11.23 -4.48
C LEU A 126 10.41 -10.91 -4.31
N TYR A 127 11.27 -11.94 -4.30
CA TYR A 127 12.73 -11.90 -4.24
C TYR A 127 13.33 -13.16 -4.87
#